data_AF-A0A811YCD4-F1
#
_entry.id   AF-A0A811YCD4-F1
#
_cell.length_a   1.000
_cell.length_b   1.000
_cell.length_c   1.000
_cell.angle_alpha   90.00
_cell.angle_beta   90.00
_cell.angle_gamma   90.00
#
_symmetry.space_group_name_H-M   'P 1'
#
loop_
_entity.id
_entity.type
_entity.pdbx_description
1 polymer ?
#
loop_
_entity_poly.entity_id
_entity_poly.type
_entity_poly.pdbx_seq_one_letter_code
_entity_poly.pdbx_strand_id
1 'polypeptide(L)'
;MGIRGLMSFVEDHSNEFFTDLKLRDTKIVIDGYALFHRLCFNSNLELRYGGDYDSFADVAQKFFESLLACNICPYVVLDGGCDISDKKLKTLKDRAREKIQMAHSLSVGGGGYVCPLLIREAFIQVLIKLQVSFVQCFSEADRDIMTLANHWNCPVLSSDSDFCIFDLKSGFCPLNSFQWRNVNTIKGTQDCYIPAKCFSLDALCHHFSNMNKSLLPLFAVLCGNDHINLPIIETFLSKVRLPLGATSSKGRRHHRVLGLLNWLSHFADPTEALDNVLKYLPKKDRENVKEILCCSMEEYQQSQVELQDFFQYGTYACPAALNLDLPEWVSVALAKGQLSPFISDALVLRRTILHTQVENMQQPNAHRISLPIRQIIYGLLLNASPHLENTSWNALPSQPLAFSEVERINKNIKTSTVNAVELPKDHSDLSKLTELSLAKRQILLLETLKVKQTILEPIPSSLKLPISVSCYWLQHTEGKAKLHHLQALLLGMLMGPLHAIINSPGIVDPAPRQAQCLAAR
;
A
#
# COMPACT_ATOMS: atom_id res chain seq x y z
N MET A 1 -6.22 -2.29 10.02
CA MET A 1 -4.80 -1.89 10.01
C MET A 1 -4.59 -0.96 11.20
N GLY A 2 -3.35 -0.73 11.62
CA GLY A 2 -3.01 0.10 12.79
C GLY A 2 -3.15 -0.58 14.16
N ILE A 3 -3.30 0.26 15.19
CA ILE A 3 -3.44 -0.14 16.61
C ILE A 3 -4.56 -1.16 16.87
N ARG A 4 -4.15 -2.33 17.35
CA ARG A 4 -5.04 -3.47 17.57
C ARG A 4 -6.12 -3.19 18.62
N GLY A 5 -7.37 -3.15 18.18
CA GLY A 5 -8.55 -3.03 19.04
C GLY A 5 -9.03 -1.58 19.26
N LEU A 6 -8.25 -0.58 18.84
CA LEU A 6 -8.62 0.83 18.95
C LEU A 6 -9.84 1.16 18.08
N MET A 7 -9.83 0.75 16.80
CA MET A 7 -10.95 1.05 15.91
C MET A 7 -12.28 0.50 16.46
N SER A 8 -12.28 -0.76 16.92
CA SER A 8 -13.48 -1.35 17.52
C SER A 8 -13.92 -0.65 18.79
N PHE A 9 -12.97 -0.20 19.63
CA PHE A 9 -13.29 0.56 20.84
C PHE A 9 -13.99 1.88 20.50
N VAL A 10 -13.44 2.59 19.51
CA VAL A 10 -13.95 3.89 19.06
C VAL A 10 -15.32 3.74 18.38
N GLU A 11 -15.53 2.70 17.57
CA GLU A 11 -16.82 2.37 16.96
C GLU A 11 -17.90 1.97 18.00
N ASP A 12 -17.52 1.21 19.04
CA ASP A 12 -18.44 0.82 20.12
C ASP A 12 -18.95 2.07 20.89
N HIS A 13 -18.17 3.16 20.94
CA HIS A 13 -18.53 4.45 21.54
C HIS A 13 -18.87 5.51 20.49
N SER A 14 -19.50 5.10 19.38
CA SER A 14 -19.66 5.99 18.23
C SER A 14 -20.46 7.28 18.50
N ASN A 15 -21.34 7.28 19.49
CA ASN A 15 -22.13 8.46 19.87
C ASN A 15 -21.32 9.50 20.66
N GLU A 16 -20.17 9.11 21.21
CA GLU A 16 -19.32 9.97 22.05
C GLU A 16 -18.17 10.55 21.24
N PHE A 17 -17.58 9.77 20.33
CA PHE A 17 -16.36 10.16 19.63
C PHE A 17 -16.56 10.58 18.18
N PHE A 18 -17.76 10.36 17.60
CA PHE A 18 -18.05 10.75 16.23
C PHE A 18 -19.15 11.80 16.15
N THR A 19 -18.99 12.64 15.13
CA THR A 19 -20.01 13.57 14.68
C THR A 19 -20.52 13.17 13.31
N ASP A 20 -21.83 13.27 13.09
CA ASP A 20 -22.41 13.04 11.77
C ASP A 20 -22.04 14.20 10.84
N LEU A 21 -21.50 13.85 9.67
CA LEU A 21 -21.02 14.80 8.67
C LEU A 21 -21.79 14.61 7.36
N LYS A 22 -22.25 15.74 6.80
CA LYS A 22 -22.82 15.80 5.45
C LYS A 22 -21.74 16.31 4.50
N LEU A 23 -20.89 15.40 4.03
CA LEU A 23 -19.71 15.80 3.27
C LEU A 23 -20.09 16.27 1.86
N ARG A 24 -19.65 17.47 1.50
CA ARG A 24 -19.79 18.13 0.19
C ARG A 24 -18.87 19.34 0.08
N ASP A 25 -18.68 19.87 -1.13
CA ASP A 25 -18.00 21.16 -1.39
C ASP A 25 -16.62 21.29 -0.70
N THR A 26 -15.84 20.22 -0.68
CA THR A 26 -14.59 20.19 0.09
C THR A 26 -13.53 19.31 -0.56
N LYS A 27 -12.28 19.48 -0.14
CA LYS A 27 -11.21 18.52 -0.44
C LYS A 27 -11.32 17.32 0.50
N ILE A 28 -10.81 16.18 0.09
CA ILE A 28 -10.63 15.03 0.98
C ILE A 28 -9.31 14.34 0.64
N VAL A 29 -8.50 14.06 1.67
CA VAL A 29 -7.30 13.23 1.50
C VAL A 29 -7.69 11.79 1.81
N ILE A 30 -7.35 10.88 0.90
CA ILE A 30 -7.79 9.49 0.97
C ILE A 30 -6.55 8.59 1.06
N ASP A 31 -6.53 7.74 2.08
CA ASP A 31 -5.63 6.58 2.13
C ASP A 31 -6.05 5.60 1.03
N GLY A 32 -5.24 5.54 -0.02
CA GLY A 32 -5.53 4.75 -1.20
C GLY A 32 -5.50 3.25 -0.94
N TYR A 33 -4.58 2.76 -0.09
CA TYR A 33 -4.51 1.33 0.23
C TYR A 33 -5.71 0.89 1.05
N ALA A 34 -6.10 1.65 2.08
CA ALA A 34 -7.32 1.37 2.80
C ALA A 34 -8.56 1.43 1.88
N LEU A 35 -8.64 2.42 0.99
CA LEU A 35 -9.76 2.58 0.07
C LEU A 35 -9.88 1.39 -0.90
N PHE A 36 -8.84 1.05 -1.66
CA PHE A 36 -9.00 -0.01 -2.66
C PHE A 36 -9.22 -1.37 -2.00
N HIS A 37 -8.58 -1.65 -0.85
CA HIS A 37 -8.85 -2.87 -0.09
C HIS A 37 -10.32 -2.95 0.32
N ARG A 38 -10.88 -1.83 0.81
CA ARG A 38 -12.29 -1.72 1.17
C ARG A 38 -13.20 -1.95 -0.02
N LEU A 39 -12.96 -1.26 -1.14
CA LEU A 39 -13.77 -1.39 -2.35
C LEU A 39 -13.74 -2.82 -2.89
N CYS A 40 -12.56 -3.47 -2.86
CA CYS A 40 -12.37 -4.84 -3.31
C CYS A 40 -13.17 -5.85 -2.48
N PHE A 41 -13.14 -5.72 -1.14
CA PHE A 41 -13.75 -6.72 -0.26
C PHE A 41 -15.22 -6.46 0.11
N ASN A 42 -15.70 -5.22 -0.03
CA ASN A 42 -17.08 -4.86 0.32
C ASN A 42 -18.05 -4.80 -0.87
N SER A 43 -17.61 -5.19 -2.07
CA SER A 43 -18.41 -5.05 -3.30
C SER A 43 -18.85 -6.36 -3.94
N ASN A 44 -18.87 -7.46 -3.18
CA ASN A 44 -19.29 -8.80 -3.65
C ASN A 44 -18.59 -9.22 -4.96
N LEU A 45 -17.31 -8.91 -5.10
CA LEU A 45 -16.51 -9.27 -6.27
C LEU A 45 -16.09 -10.73 -6.21
N GLU A 46 -15.93 -11.36 -7.38
CA GLU A 46 -15.38 -12.71 -7.48
C GLU A 46 -13.85 -12.67 -7.33
N LEU A 47 -13.34 -13.22 -6.23
CA LEU A 47 -11.92 -13.20 -5.87
C LEU A 47 -11.25 -14.57 -6.03
N ARG A 48 -12.02 -15.65 -6.16
CA ARG A 48 -11.51 -17.04 -6.17
C ARG A 48 -10.67 -17.33 -7.41
N TYR A 49 -10.96 -16.67 -8.52
CA TYR A 49 -10.31 -16.90 -9.81
C TYR A 49 -9.25 -15.84 -10.15
N GLY A 50 -8.69 -15.19 -9.13
CA GLY A 50 -7.66 -14.16 -9.33
C GLY A 50 -8.21 -12.75 -9.56
N GLY A 51 -9.50 -12.54 -9.34
CA GLY A 51 -10.17 -11.23 -9.37
C GLY A 51 -10.88 -10.91 -10.68
N ASP A 52 -11.99 -10.20 -10.57
CA ASP A 52 -12.66 -9.51 -11.68
C ASP A 52 -12.27 -8.03 -11.67
N TYR A 53 -11.33 -7.68 -12.55
CA TYR A 53 -10.76 -6.33 -12.62
C TYR A 53 -11.72 -5.32 -13.25
N ASP A 54 -12.61 -5.74 -14.16
CA ASP A 54 -13.60 -4.87 -14.80
C ASP A 54 -14.68 -4.49 -13.79
N SER A 55 -15.24 -5.48 -13.08
CA SER A 55 -16.20 -5.22 -12.01
C SER A 55 -15.61 -4.38 -10.87
N PHE A 56 -14.32 -4.58 -10.54
CA PHE A 56 -13.63 -3.72 -9.59
C PHE A 56 -13.49 -2.27 -10.12
N ALA A 57 -13.09 -2.11 -11.38
CA ALA A 57 -12.94 -0.79 -11.99
C ALA A 57 -14.27 -0.01 -11.99
N ASP A 58 -15.39 -0.68 -12.26
CA ASP A 58 -16.73 -0.09 -12.18
C ASP A 58 -17.08 0.38 -10.77
N VAL A 59 -16.73 -0.42 -9.74
CA VAL A 59 -16.95 -0.04 -8.33
C VAL A 59 -16.12 1.18 -7.96
N ALA A 60 -14.83 1.18 -8.32
CA ALA A 60 -13.94 2.30 -8.04
C ALA A 60 -14.38 3.56 -8.80
N GLN A 61 -14.82 3.42 -10.05
CA GLN A 61 -15.34 4.52 -10.84
C GLN A 61 -16.57 5.14 -10.17
N LYS A 62 -17.56 4.32 -9.80
CA LYS A 62 -18.77 4.80 -9.09
C LYS A 62 -18.45 5.50 -7.78
N PHE A 63 -17.45 5.03 -7.04
CA PHE A 63 -17.01 5.67 -5.80
C PHE A 63 -16.57 7.13 -6.04
N PHE A 64 -15.69 7.35 -7.03
CA PHE A 64 -15.20 8.70 -7.34
C PHE A 64 -16.27 9.57 -8.02
N GLU A 65 -17.13 9.00 -8.86
CA GLU A 65 -18.29 9.70 -9.42
C GLU A 65 -19.23 10.22 -8.31
N SER A 66 -19.48 9.44 -7.25
CA SER A 66 -20.24 9.91 -6.09
C SER A 66 -19.58 11.10 -5.38
N LEU A 67 -18.24 11.11 -5.27
CA LEU A 67 -17.51 12.25 -4.69
C LEU A 67 -17.69 13.50 -5.55
N LEU A 68 -17.47 13.37 -6.86
CA LEU A 68 -17.59 14.47 -7.81
C LEU A 68 -19.03 15.02 -7.87
N ALA A 69 -20.04 14.16 -7.79
CA ALA A 69 -21.45 14.56 -7.73
C ALA A 69 -21.79 15.41 -6.50
N CYS A 70 -21.00 15.32 -5.44
CA CYS A 70 -21.14 16.14 -4.22
C CYS A 70 -20.12 17.29 -4.16
N ASN A 71 -19.48 17.60 -5.29
CA ASN A 71 -18.42 18.61 -5.40
C ASN A 71 -17.27 18.39 -4.39
N ILE A 72 -16.92 17.12 -4.17
CA ILE A 72 -15.79 16.73 -3.33
C ILE A 72 -14.58 16.50 -4.24
N CYS A 73 -13.46 17.13 -3.91
CA CYS A 73 -12.19 16.98 -4.64
C CYS A 73 -11.29 15.93 -3.94
N PRO A 74 -11.19 14.69 -4.45
CA PRO A 74 -10.36 13.65 -3.86
C PRO A 74 -8.87 13.81 -4.19
N TYR A 75 -8.03 13.62 -3.17
CA TYR A 75 -6.58 13.47 -3.30
C TYR A 75 -6.16 12.14 -2.70
N VAL A 76 -5.73 11.21 -3.54
CA VAL A 76 -5.42 9.84 -3.12
C VAL A 76 -3.92 9.72 -2.84
N VAL A 77 -3.55 9.21 -1.68
CA VAL A 77 -2.16 8.95 -1.30
C VAL A 77 -1.99 7.44 -1.12
N LEU A 78 -1.03 6.85 -1.83
CA LEU A 78 -0.77 5.42 -1.83
C LEU A 78 0.53 5.11 -1.04
N ASP A 79 0.49 4.04 -0.24
CA ASP A 79 1.68 3.48 0.42
C ASP A 79 2.70 2.95 -0.58
N GLY A 80 3.94 3.39 -0.41
CA GLY A 80 5.10 3.03 -1.20
C GLY A 80 5.75 1.71 -0.85
N GLY A 81 7.07 1.72 -0.84
CA GLY A 81 7.90 0.57 -0.49
C GLY A 81 7.87 0.25 1.01
N CYS A 82 8.43 -0.90 1.34
CA CYS A 82 8.69 -1.32 2.70
C CYS A 82 9.63 -0.32 3.40
N ASP A 83 9.37 -0.11 4.68
CA ASP A 83 10.23 0.71 5.53
C ASP A 83 11.68 0.18 5.58
N ILE A 84 12.64 1.11 5.48
CA ILE A 84 14.08 0.82 5.38
C ILE A 84 14.63 0.21 6.68
N SER A 85 14.02 0.51 7.82
CA SER A 85 14.53 0.10 9.13
C SER A 85 14.22 -1.35 9.51
N ASP A 86 13.57 -2.11 8.62
CA ASP A 86 13.17 -3.52 8.81
C ASP A 86 12.28 -3.80 10.04
N LYS A 87 11.89 -2.77 10.81
CA LYS A 87 11.01 -2.90 11.99
C LYS A 87 9.73 -3.65 11.67
N LYS A 88 9.19 -3.47 10.45
CA LYS A 88 7.93 -4.08 9.99
C LYS A 88 8.11 -5.44 9.30
N LEU A 89 9.34 -5.90 9.08
CA LEU A 89 9.61 -7.13 8.32
C LEU A 89 8.92 -8.37 8.91
N LYS A 90 8.92 -8.49 10.24
CA LYS A 90 8.23 -9.59 10.93
C LYS A 90 6.73 -9.55 10.67
N THR A 91 6.10 -8.39 10.85
CA THR A 91 4.68 -8.18 10.61
C THR A 91 4.30 -8.44 9.15
N LEU A 92 5.14 -8.02 8.19
CA LEU A 92 4.96 -8.30 6.78
C LEU A 92 5.03 -9.80 6.47
N LYS A 93 5.98 -10.53 7.06
CA LYS A 93 6.08 -11.99 6.92
C LYS A 93 4.89 -12.72 7.54
N ASP A 94 4.41 -12.27 8.68
CA ASP A 94 3.24 -12.85 9.35
C ASP A 94 1.96 -12.61 8.52
N ARG A 95 1.74 -11.38 8.02
CA ARG A 95 0.67 -11.05 7.08
C ARG A 95 0.75 -11.87 5.80
N ALA A 96 1.95 -12.08 5.25
CA ALA A 96 2.14 -12.92 4.06
C ALA A 96 1.71 -14.37 4.33
N ARG A 97 2.05 -14.92 5.50
CA ARG A 97 1.64 -16.27 5.92
C ARG A 97 0.12 -16.38 6.08
N GLU A 98 -0.52 -15.39 6.71
CA GLU A 98 -1.97 -15.32 6.85
C GLU A 98 -2.66 -15.24 5.48
N LYS A 99 -2.15 -14.40 4.57
CA LYS A 99 -2.65 -14.30 3.19
C LYS A 99 -2.54 -15.63 2.44
N ILE A 100 -1.44 -16.38 2.60
CA ILE A 100 -1.28 -17.72 2.02
C ILE A 100 -2.34 -18.68 2.56
N GLN A 101 -2.61 -18.66 3.87
CA GLN A 101 -3.67 -19.50 4.44
C GLN A 101 -5.06 -19.13 3.90
N MET A 102 -5.36 -17.84 3.75
CA MET A 102 -6.61 -17.38 3.14
C MET A 102 -6.71 -17.76 1.66
N ALA A 103 -5.63 -17.63 0.89
CA ALA A 103 -5.57 -18.03 -0.50
C ALA A 103 -5.80 -19.55 -0.66
N HIS A 104 -5.24 -20.36 0.25
CA HIS A 104 -5.50 -21.80 0.27
C HIS A 104 -6.98 -22.08 0.53
N SER A 105 -7.56 -21.42 1.53
CA SER A 105 -8.97 -21.58 1.88
C SER A 105 -9.86 -21.25 0.68
N LEU A 106 -9.60 -20.14 0.00
CA LEU A 106 -10.33 -19.75 -1.22
C LEU A 106 -10.18 -20.78 -2.35
N SER A 107 -8.98 -21.33 -2.57
CA SER A 107 -8.76 -22.27 -3.68
C SER A 107 -9.46 -23.62 -3.50
N VAL A 108 -9.81 -24.00 -2.26
CA VAL A 108 -10.59 -25.22 -1.96
C VAL A 108 -12.08 -24.95 -1.72
N GLY A 109 -12.57 -23.74 -2.04
CA GLY A 109 -13.97 -23.35 -1.88
C GLY A 109 -14.37 -22.85 -0.48
N GLY A 110 -13.40 -22.64 0.41
CA GLY A 110 -13.59 -21.98 1.70
C GLY A 110 -13.68 -20.45 1.58
N GLY A 111 -13.74 -19.78 2.73
CA GLY A 111 -13.77 -18.31 2.82
C GLY A 111 -12.38 -17.69 2.96
N GLY A 112 -12.25 -16.40 2.65
CA GLY A 112 -11.02 -15.63 2.83
C GLY A 112 -11.02 -14.34 2.03
N TYR A 113 -10.07 -13.44 2.34
CA TYR A 113 -9.91 -12.17 1.65
C TYR A 113 -8.47 -12.04 1.16
N VAL A 114 -8.26 -12.20 -0.14
CA VAL A 114 -6.96 -12.03 -0.80
C VAL A 114 -7.17 -11.07 -1.96
N CYS A 115 -6.39 -9.98 -1.96
CA CYS A 115 -6.46 -9.02 -3.07
C CYS A 115 -5.93 -9.65 -4.35
N PRO A 116 -6.63 -9.46 -5.48
CA PRO A 116 -6.13 -9.77 -6.81
C PRO A 116 -4.78 -9.10 -7.08
N LEU A 117 -3.94 -9.75 -7.89
CA LEU A 117 -2.56 -9.29 -8.15
C LEU A 117 -2.53 -7.88 -8.75
N LEU A 118 -3.40 -7.60 -9.72
CA LEU A 118 -3.39 -6.35 -10.49
C LEU A 118 -4.38 -5.30 -9.97
N ILE A 119 -4.87 -5.46 -8.73
CA ILE A 119 -5.93 -4.58 -8.20
C ILE A 119 -5.44 -3.14 -8.05
N ARG A 120 -4.17 -2.97 -7.68
CA ARG A 120 -3.52 -1.66 -7.56
C ARG A 120 -3.43 -1.00 -8.93
N GLU A 121 -3.01 -1.74 -9.94
CA GLU A 121 -2.86 -1.25 -11.32
C GLU A 121 -4.23 -0.87 -11.90
N ALA A 122 -5.25 -1.69 -11.69
CA ALA A 122 -6.62 -1.37 -12.09
C ALA A 122 -7.14 -0.11 -11.38
N PHE A 123 -6.85 0.04 -10.08
CA PHE A 123 -7.22 1.23 -9.31
C PHE A 123 -6.55 2.49 -9.86
N ILE A 124 -5.24 2.46 -10.11
CA ILE A 124 -4.50 3.58 -10.70
C ILE A 124 -5.05 3.95 -12.08
N GLN A 125 -5.40 2.95 -12.91
CA GLN A 125 -6.02 3.21 -14.22
C GLN A 125 -7.35 3.98 -14.08
N VAL A 126 -8.18 3.65 -13.08
CA VAL A 126 -9.42 4.39 -12.79
C VAL A 126 -9.10 5.82 -12.35
N LEU A 127 -8.12 6.03 -11.46
CA LEU A 127 -7.70 7.37 -11.04
C LEU A 127 -7.28 8.23 -12.22
N ILE A 128 -6.44 7.67 -13.11
CA ILE A 128 -5.99 8.35 -14.33
C ILE A 128 -7.17 8.65 -15.27
N LYS A 129 -8.06 7.67 -15.50
CA LYS A 129 -9.24 7.83 -16.37
C LYS A 129 -10.15 8.95 -15.90
N LEU A 130 -10.37 9.06 -14.58
CA LEU A 130 -11.22 10.09 -13.96
C LEU A 130 -10.47 11.38 -13.62
N GLN A 131 -9.17 11.47 -13.95
CA GLN A 131 -8.31 12.61 -13.60
C GLN A 131 -8.30 12.94 -12.10
N VAL A 132 -8.44 11.91 -11.25
CA VAL A 132 -8.30 12.05 -9.80
C VAL A 132 -6.82 12.24 -9.47
N SER A 133 -6.50 13.29 -8.71
CA SER A 133 -5.13 13.54 -8.27
C SER A 133 -4.68 12.46 -7.30
N PHE A 134 -3.52 11.86 -7.56
CA PHE A 134 -2.93 10.88 -6.66
C PHE A 134 -1.40 10.96 -6.64
N VAL A 135 -0.82 10.46 -5.55
CA VAL A 135 0.62 10.31 -5.37
C VAL A 135 0.92 8.99 -4.68
N GLN A 136 2.04 8.39 -5.03
CA GLN A 136 2.57 7.19 -4.41
C GLN A 136 3.77 7.59 -3.54
N CYS A 137 3.65 7.43 -2.24
CA CYS A 137 4.74 7.73 -1.30
C CYS A 137 5.94 6.82 -1.55
N PHE A 138 7.11 7.23 -1.04
CA PHE A 138 8.33 6.41 -1.15
C PHE A 138 8.30 5.23 -0.19
N SER A 139 7.81 5.46 1.02
CA SER A 139 7.52 4.48 2.05
C SER A 139 6.05 4.64 2.50
N GLU A 140 5.76 4.66 3.79
CA GLU A 140 4.39 4.73 4.30
C GLU A 140 3.76 6.11 4.16
N ALA A 141 2.47 6.13 3.85
CA ALA A 141 1.74 7.35 3.55
C ALA A 141 1.11 8.04 4.77
N ASP A 142 1.00 7.38 5.92
CA ASP A 142 0.19 7.87 7.05
C ASP A 142 0.57 9.29 7.52
N ARG A 143 1.87 9.54 7.69
CA ARG A 143 2.40 10.86 8.07
C ARG A 143 2.17 11.91 6.99
N ASP A 144 2.35 11.51 5.74
CA ASP A 144 2.20 12.40 4.58
C ASP A 144 0.72 12.79 4.40
N ILE A 145 -0.20 11.83 4.58
CA ILE A 145 -1.65 12.03 4.59
C ILE A 145 -2.05 13.01 5.70
N MET A 146 -1.59 12.77 6.93
CA MET A 146 -1.88 13.63 8.07
C MET A 146 -1.40 15.06 7.83
N THR A 147 -0.16 15.20 7.36
CA THR A 147 0.48 16.51 7.10
C THR A 147 -0.28 17.28 6.03
N LEU A 148 -0.61 16.62 4.93
CA LEU A 148 -1.36 17.22 3.82
C LEU A 148 -2.78 17.65 4.24
N ALA A 149 -3.49 16.79 4.96
CA ALA A 149 -4.84 17.07 5.43
C ALA A 149 -4.89 18.27 6.38
N ASN A 150 -3.91 18.37 7.28
CA ASN A 150 -3.77 19.50 8.22
C ASN A 150 -3.34 20.80 7.53
N HIS A 151 -2.60 20.72 6.42
CA HIS A 151 -2.21 21.87 5.62
C HIS A 151 -3.42 22.43 4.84
N TRP A 152 -4.25 21.57 4.25
CA TRP A 152 -5.45 21.98 3.52
C TRP A 152 -6.71 22.14 4.36
N ASN A 153 -6.65 21.82 5.66
CA ASN A 153 -7.80 21.80 6.57
C ASN A 153 -8.97 20.99 6.00
N CYS A 154 -8.69 19.75 5.61
CA CYS A 154 -9.67 18.84 5.04
C CYS A 154 -9.66 17.47 5.72
N PRO A 155 -10.79 16.74 5.74
CA PRO A 155 -10.87 15.45 6.40
C PRO A 155 -10.02 14.37 5.71
N VAL A 156 -9.60 13.39 6.50
CA VAL A 156 -8.94 12.17 6.01
C VAL A 156 -9.95 11.03 5.89
N LEU A 157 -9.90 10.24 4.81
CA LEU A 157 -10.68 9.02 4.64
C LEU A 157 -9.76 7.79 4.68
N SER A 158 -9.90 6.95 5.70
CA SER A 158 -9.12 5.70 5.84
C SER A 158 -9.89 4.64 6.67
N SER A 159 -9.35 3.43 6.77
CA SER A 159 -9.74 2.40 7.74
C SER A 159 -8.65 2.12 8.78
N ASP A 160 -7.54 2.86 8.75
CA ASP A 160 -6.46 2.71 9.70
C ASP A 160 -6.79 3.44 11.02
N SER A 161 -6.64 2.73 12.14
CA SER A 161 -6.86 3.32 13.46
C SER A 161 -5.75 4.26 13.90
N ASP A 162 -4.62 4.30 13.21
CA ASP A 162 -3.54 5.24 13.50
C ASP A 162 -3.99 6.69 13.25
N PHE A 163 -4.98 6.90 12.37
CA PHE A 163 -5.69 8.19 12.21
C PHE A 163 -6.56 8.62 13.40
N CYS A 164 -6.79 7.75 14.38
CA CYS A 164 -7.36 8.15 15.67
C CYS A 164 -6.33 8.76 16.63
N ILE A 165 -5.03 8.70 16.29
CA ILE A 165 -3.92 9.21 17.13
C ILE A 165 -3.39 10.53 16.58
N PHE A 166 -3.35 10.66 15.26
CA PHE A 166 -2.97 11.90 14.59
C PHE A 166 -3.88 13.07 15.00
N ASP A 167 -3.28 14.22 15.31
CA ASP A 167 -4.02 15.45 15.59
C ASP A 167 -4.51 16.11 14.29
N LEU A 168 -5.59 15.54 13.73
CA LEU A 168 -6.22 16.00 12.50
C LEU A 168 -7.23 17.13 12.77
N LYS A 169 -6.94 18.32 12.24
CA LYS A 169 -7.78 19.53 12.44
C LYS A 169 -9.22 19.38 11.95
N SER A 170 -9.40 18.71 10.82
CA SER A 170 -10.71 18.48 10.20
C SER A 170 -11.26 17.07 10.45
N GLY A 171 -10.57 16.30 11.30
CA GLY A 171 -10.96 14.98 11.75
C GLY A 171 -10.76 13.84 10.73
N PHE A 172 -11.04 12.64 11.21
CA PHE A 172 -10.85 11.38 10.50
C PHE A 172 -12.21 10.75 10.18
N CYS A 173 -12.46 10.44 8.91
CA CYS A 173 -13.65 9.75 8.44
C CYS A 173 -13.35 8.27 8.19
N PRO A 174 -13.94 7.33 8.95
CA PRO A 174 -13.77 5.92 8.65
C PRO A 174 -14.49 5.52 7.37
N LEU A 175 -13.83 4.71 6.54
CA LEU A 175 -14.45 4.09 5.35
C LEU A 175 -15.66 3.21 5.70
N ASN A 176 -15.78 2.76 6.95
CA ASN A 176 -16.93 1.99 7.43
C ASN A 176 -18.23 2.80 7.47
N SER A 177 -18.15 4.07 7.87
CA SER A 177 -19.28 4.96 8.05
C SER A 177 -19.54 5.86 6.84
N PHE A 178 -18.67 5.79 5.81
CA PHE A 178 -18.75 6.61 4.61
C PHE A 178 -19.74 6.04 3.58
N GLN A 179 -20.93 6.63 3.49
CA GLN A 179 -22.05 6.10 2.71
C GLN A 179 -22.05 6.55 1.24
N TRP A 180 -20.95 6.36 0.54
CA TRP A 180 -20.77 6.82 -0.85
C TRP A 180 -21.78 6.22 -1.86
N ARG A 181 -22.39 5.07 -1.54
CA ARG A 181 -23.46 4.45 -2.35
C ARG A 181 -24.83 5.11 -2.14
N ASN A 182 -25.01 5.83 -1.03
CA ASN A 182 -26.26 6.44 -0.62
C ASN A 182 -26.11 7.97 -0.60
N VAL A 183 -25.85 8.55 -1.78
CA VAL A 183 -25.80 10.00 -1.94
C VAL A 183 -27.18 10.57 -1.67
N ASN A 184 -27.27 11.55 -0.77
CA ASN A 184 -28.51 12.19 -0.39
C ASN A 184 -28.58 13.61 -0.95
N THR A 185 -29.80 14.08 -1.22
CA THR A 185 -30.04 15.48 -1.60
C THR A 185 -30.42 16.32 -0.39
N ILE A 186 -30.02 17.57 -0.39
CA ILE A 186 -30.46 18.54 0.60
C ILE A 186 -31.91 18.92 0.28
N LYS A 187 -32.79 18.86 1.28
CA LYS A 187 -34.21 19.21 1.11
C LYS A 187 -34.34 20.63 0.57
N GLY A 188 -34.94 20.78 -0.61
CA GLY A 188 -35.20 22.07 -1.24
C GLY A 188 -34.09 22.59 -2.16
N THR A 189 -32.99 21.85 -2.35
CA THR A 189 -31.96 22.19 -3.35
C THR A 189 -31.65 20.99 -4.25
N GLN A 190 -30.92 21.23 -5.35
CA GLN A 190 -30.37 20.16 -6.19
C GLN A 190 -29.03 19.62 -5.65
N ASP A 191 -28.55 20.14 -4.53
CA ASP A 191 -27.23 19.80 -4.03
C ASP A 191 -27.22 18.43 -3.33
N CYS A 192 -26.18 17.67 -3.63
CA CYS A 192 -25.94 16.34 -3.06
C CYS A 192 -24.89 16.38 -1.94
N TYR A 193 -24.97 15.42 -1.03
CA TYR A 193 -23.95 15.18 -0.01
C TYR A 193 -23.80 13.68 0.26
N ILE A 194 -22.63 13.30 0.78
CA ILE A 194 -22.38 11.95 1.27
C ILE A 194 -22.49 11.94 2.80
N PRO A 195 -23.39 11.13 3.38
CA PRO A 195 -23.42 10.89 4.81
C PRO A 195 -22.12 10.19 5.25
N ALA A 196 -21.46 10.75 6.25
CA ALA A 196 -20.25 10.22 6.84
C ALA A 196 -20.28 10.42 8.36
N LYS A 197 -19.38 9.74 9.07
CA LYS A 197 -19.06 10.06 10.46
C LYS A 197 -17.63 10.54 10.55
N CYS A 198 -17.39 11.59 11.32
CA CYS A 198 -16.09 12.18 11.54
C CYS A 198 -15.67 12.00 13.00
N PHE A 199 -14.56 11.31 13.22
CA PHE A 199 -13.94 11.10 14.52
C PHE A 199 -13.28 12.39 15.01
N SER A 200 -13.53 12.74 16.26
CA SER A 200 -12.93 13.88 16.94
C SER A 200 -11.94 13.40 18.00
N LEU A 201 -10.66 13.72 17.80
CA LEU A 201 -9.62 13.49 18.80
C LEU A 201 -9.88 14.29 20.08
N ASP A 202 -10.41 15.50 19.94
CA ASP A 202 -10.82 16.31 21.07
C ASP A 202 -11.89 15.60 21.89
N ALA A 203 -12.94 15.05 21.27
CA ALA A 203 -13.98 14.32 21.98
C ALA A 203 -13.41 13.13 22.78
N LEU A 204 -12.47 12.38 22.19
CA LEU A 204 -11.74 11.32 22.88
C LEU A 204 -10.98 11.86 24.11
N CYS A 205 -10.18 12.90 23.95
CA CYS A 205 -9.42 13.50 25.05
C CYS A 205 -10.32 14.06 26.16
N HIS A 206 -11.44 14.70 25.82
CA HIS A 206 -12.41 15.23 26.79
C HIS A 206 -13.02 14.11 27.63
N HIS A 207 -13.37 12.97 27.01
CA HIS A 207 -13.90 11.81 27.72
C HIS A 207 -12.91 11.27 28.77
N PHE A 208 -11.60 11.32 28.49
CA PHE A 208 -10.54 10.89 29.42
C PHE A 208 -9.98 12.04 30.26
N SER A 209 -10.86 12.80 30.93
CA SER A 209 -10.47 13.90 31.85
C SER A 209 -9.60 14.99 31.20
N ASN A 210 -9.93 15.39 29.97
CA ASN A 210 -9.14 16.35 29.17
C ASN A 210 -7.68 15.93 29.01
N MET A 211 -7.46 14.65 28.68
CA MET A 211 -6.13 14.09 28.48
C MET A 211 -5.34 14.88 27.44
N ASN A 212 -4.06 15.15 27.74
CA ASN A 212 -3.17 15.83 26.82
C ASN A 212 -2.95 15.01 25.53
N LYS A 213 -3.23 15.61 24.36
CA LYS A 213 -3.06 14.98 23.04
C LYS A 213 -1.64 14.45 22.81
N SER A 214 -0.61 15.09 23.38
CA SER A 214 0.77 14.66 23.23
C SER A 214 1.04 13.26 23.80
N LEU A 215 0.16 12.73 24.67
CA LEU A 215 0.25 11.39 25.25
C LEU A 215 -0.21 10.29 24.29
N LEU A 216 -0.95 10.62 23.24
CA LEU A 216 -1.56 9.66 22.32
C LEU A 216 -0.54 8.87 21.48
N PRO A 217 0.57 9.46 20.99
CA PRO A 217 1.65 8.68 20.39
C PRO A 217 2.21 7.61 21.33
N LEU A 218 2.40 7.94 22.61
CA LEU A 218 2.85 6.97 23.62
C LEU A 218 1.80 5.88 23.86
N PHE A 219 0.51 6.25 23.92
CA PHE A 219 -0.61 5.30 23.96
C PHE A 219 -0.55 4.30 22.81
N ALA A 220 -0.40 4.79 21.58
CA ALA A 220 -0.36 3.96 20.37
C ALA A 220 0.76 2.92 20.42
N VAL A 221 1.96 3.37 20.81
CA VAL A 221 3.14 2.51 20.96
C VAL A 221 2.94 1.46 22.06
N LEU A 222 2.39 1.84 23.23
CA LEU A 222 2.14 0.91 24.34
C LEU A 222 1.00 -0.07 24.07
N CYS A 223 -0.01 0.32 23.30
CA CYS A 223 -1.12 -0.55 22.94
C CYS A 223 -0.70 -1.65 21.95
N GLY A 224 0.49 -1.52 21.36
CA GLY A 224 1.01 -2.42 20.35
C GLY A 224 0.56 -1.99 18.96
N ASN A 225 1.16 -0.92 18.46
CA ASN A 225 1.21 -0.65 17.03
C ASN A 225 1.95 -1.80 16.32
N ASP A 226 1.91 -1.83 14.99
CA ASP A 226 2.43 -2.94 14.18
C ASP A 226 3.96 -3.17 14.28
N HIS A 227 4.69 -2.43 15.14
CA HIS A 227 6.15 -2.31 15.19
C HIS A 227 6.76 -2.87 16.47
N ILE A 228 6.01 -2.87 17.57
CA ILE A 228 6.53 -3.19 18.89
C ILE A 228 5.72 -4.34 19.48
N ASN A 229 6.23 -5.56 19.27
CA ASN A 229 5.81 -6.74 20.03
C ASN A 229 6.84 -7.01 21.12
N LEU A 230 6.83 -6.17 22.16
CA LEU A 230 7.72 -6.33 23.30
C LEU A 230 7.02 -7.18 24.37
N PRO A 231 7.50 -8.41 24.66
CA PRO A 231 7.13 -9.15 25.88
C PRO A 231 7.34 -8.31 27.16
N ILE A 232 8.20 -7.30 27.06
CA ILE A 232 8.51 -6.30 28.07
C ILE A 232 7.28 -5.41 28.39
N ILE A 233 6.47 -5.04 27.38
CA ILE A 233 5.23 -4.28 27.59
C ILE A 233 4.17 -5.14 28.27
N GLU A 234 4.08 -6.43 27.94
CA GLU A 234 3.19 -7.37 28.66
C GLU A 234 3.61 -7.51 30.14
N THR A 235 4.91 -7.40 30.43
CA THR A 235 5.43 -7.37 31.82
C THR A 235 5.04 -6.09 32.57
N PHE A 236 4.94 -4.96 31.86
CA PHE A 236 4.38 -3.72 32.42
C PHE A 236 2.86 -3.83 32.63
N LEU A 237 2.11 -4.26 31.60
CA LEU A 237 0.64 -4.35 31.63
C LEU A 237 0.14 -5.35 32.67
N SER A 238 0.89 -6.42 32.97
CA SER A 238 0.56 -7.36 34.03
C SER A 238 0.79 -6.81 35.45
N LYS A 239 1.61 -5.76 35.58
CA LYS A 239 1.91 -5.09 36.87
C LYS A 239 1.06 -3.84 37.10
N VAL A 240 0.65 -3.15 36.03
CA VAL A 240 -0.35 -2.09 36.11
C VAL A 240 -1.69 -2.74 36.40
N ARG A 241 -2.36 -2.31 37.47
CA ARG A 241 -3.71 -2.79 37.82
C ARG A 241 -4.73 -2.22 36.82
N LEU A 242 -4.70 -2.73 35.59
CA LEU A 242 -5.77 -2.48 34.61
C LEU A 242 -7.03 -3.21 35.09
N PRO A 243 -8.24 -2.66 34.85
CA PRO A 243 -9.48 -3.30 35.25
C PRO A 243 -9.53 -4.76 34.76
N LEU A 244 -9.67 -5.71 35.69
CA LEU A 244 -9.82 -7.14 35.37
C LEU A 244 -11.11 -7.36 34.59
N GLY A 245 -11.04 -7.84 33.34
CA GLY A 245 -12.27 -8.21 32.63
C GLY A 245 -12.16 -8.83 31.23
N ALA A 246 -13.01 -9.86 31.03
CA ALA A 246 -13.38 -10.60 29.82
C ALA A 246 -12.51 -11.82 29.40
N THR A 247 -13.17 -12.99 29.30
CA THR A 247 -12.64 -14.26 28.77
C THR A 247 -12.44 -14.24 27.25
N SER A 248 -13.08 -13.30 26.54
CA SER A 248 -13.00 -13.18 25.07
C SER A 248 -11.83 -12.31 24.62
N SER A 249 -11.25 -12.62 23.45
CA SER A 249 -10.15 -11.86 22.86
C SER A 249 -10.53 -10.41 22.51
N LYS A 250 -11.77 -10.17 22.05
CA LYS A 250 -12.31 -8.82 21.79
C LYS A 250 -12.39 -8.00 23.08
N GLY A 251 -12.89 -8.60 24.16
CA GLY A 251 -12.97 -7.98 25.47
C GLY A 251 -11.59 -7.59 26.00
N ARG A 252 -10.60 -8.50 25.97
CA ARG A 252 -9.23 -8.20 26.45
C ARG A 252 -8.58 -7.00 25.75
N ARG A 253 -8.75 -6.87 24.43
CA ARG A 253 -8.20 -5.73 23.66
C ARG A 253 -8.88 -4.42 24.02
N HIS A 254 -10.22 -4.44 24.12
CA HIS A 254 -11.01 -3.28 24.52
C HIS A 254 -10.64 -2.80 25.94
N HIS A 255 -10.45 -3.73 26.89
CA HIS A 255 -10.01 -3.41 28.26
C HIS A 255 -8.60 -2.84 28.29
N ARG A 256 -7.69 -3.31 27.42
CA ARG A 256 -6.33 -2.76 27.30
C ARG A 256 -6.37 -1.31 26.82
N VAL A 257 -7.14 -1.01 25.78
CA VAL A 257 -7.32 0.37 25.26
C VAL A 257 -7.86 1.27 26.37
N LEU A 258 -8.98 0.90 26.98
CA LEU A 258 -9.62 1.67 28.05
C LEU A 258 -8.69 1.90 29.24
N GLY A 259 -8.01 0.84 29.70
CA GLY A 259 -7.13 0.91 30.85
C GLY A 259 -5.88 1.74 30.60
N LEU A 260 -5.30 1.69 29.39
CA LEU A 260 -4.16 2.52 29.02
C LEU A 260 -4.54 4.00 28.89
N LEU A 261 -5.68 4.31 28.27
CA LEU A 261 -6.17 5.69 28.16
C LEU A 261 -6.45 6.30 29.55
N ASN A 262 -7.14 5.55 30.42
CA ASN A 262 -7.35 5.95 31.81
C ASN A 262 -6.05 6.08 32.60
N TRP A 263 -5.05 5.22 32.37
CA TRP A 263 -3.77 5.33 33.05
C TRP A 263 -3.01 6.58 32.58
N LEU A 264 -2.97 6.82 31.26
CA LEU A 264 -2.29 7.98 30.67
C LEU A 264 -2.91 9.31 31.04
N SER A 265 -4.23 9.37 31.26
CA SER A 265 -4.92 10.61 31.64
C SER A 265 -4.47 11.21 32.98
N HIS A 266 -3.69 10.47 33.78
CA HIS A 266 -3.14 10.96 35.06
C HIS A 266 -1.80 11.69 34.91
N PHE A 267 -1.20 11.71 33.72
CA PHE A 267 0.10 12.34 33.47
C PHE A 267 -0.06 13.66 32.73
N ALA A 268 0.84 14.62 32.99
CA ALA A 268 0.80 15.91 32.32
C ALA A 268 1.45 15.86 30.92
N ASP A 269 2.55 15.09 30.81
CA ASP A 269 3.36 15.02 29.60
C ASP A 269 3.90 13.60 29.31
N PRO A 270 4.33 13.33 28.07
CA PRO A 270 4.78 11.99 27.67
C PRO A 270 6.07 11.54 28.35
N THR A 271 6.93 12.47 28.78
CA THR A 271 8.20 12.16 29.45
C THR A 271 7.93 11.60 30.84
N GLU A 272 7.00 12.22 31.58
CA GLU A 272 6.57 11.74 32.89
C GLU A 272 5.96 10.33 32.81
N ALA A 273 5.06 10.12 31.85
CA ALA A 273 4.44 8.83 31.60
C ALA A 273 5.49 7.77 31.23
N LEU A 274 6.42 8.12 30.34
CA LEU A 274 7.51 7.24 29.90
C LEU A 274 8.42 6.83 31.05
N ASP A 275 8.86 7.78 31.88
CA ASP A 275 9.67 7.49 33.07
C ASP A 275 8.93 6.56 34.05
N ASN A 276 7.59 6.67 34.12
CA ASN A 276 6.77 5.75 34.91
C ASN A 276 6.78 4.33 34.32
N VAL A 277 6.63 4.16 33.01
CA VAL A 277 6.76 2.85 32.33
C VAL A 277 8.11 2.22 32.64
N LEU A 278 9.19 2.99 32.54
CA LEU A 278 10.57 2.51 32.74
C LEU A 278 10.83 2.00 34.17
N LYS A 279 10.09 2.48 35.19
CA LYS A 279 10.22 2.00 36.59
C LYS A 279 9.92 0.50 36.72
N TYR A 280 9.03 -0.03 35.88
CA TYR A 280 8.63 -1.44 35.91
C TYR A 280 9.63 -2.38 35.23
N LEU A 281 10.64 -1.82 34.55
CA LEU A 281 11.64 -2.53 33.76
C LEU A 281 12.97 -2.69 34.51
N PRO A 282 13.73 -3.78 34.24
CA PRO A 282 15.08 -3.96 34.75
C PRO A 282 15.98 -2.79 34.33
N LYS A 283 16.84 -2.29 35.24
CA LYS A 283 17.70 -1.12 34.98
C LYS A 283 18.50 -1.22 33.68
N LYS A 284 18.98 -2.41 33.35
CA LYS A 284 19.77 -2.70 32.14
C LYS A 284 19.02 -2.47 30.81
N ASP A 285 17.69 -2.58 30.82
CA ASP A 285 16.89 -2.53 29.59
C ASP A 285 16.23 -1.15 29.39
N ARG A 286 16.30 -0.26 30.41
CA ARG A 286 15.56 1.01 30.44
C ARG A 286 15.97 1.95 29.31
N GLU A 287 17.26 2.14 29.08
CA GLU A 287 17.74 3.10 28.08
C GLU A 287 17.35 2.66 26.67
N ASN A 288 17.60 1.39 26.34
CA ASN A 288 17.24 0.82 25.06
C ASN A 288 15.73 0.86 24.79
N VAL A 289 14.90 0.54 25.80
CA VAL A 289 13.43 0.64 25.65
C VAL A 289 12.99 2.09 25.52
N LYS A 290 13.60 3.02 26.25
CA LYS A 290 13.31 4.46 26.13
C LYS A 290 13.55 4.95 24.70
N GLU A 291 14.71 4.64 24.14
CA GLU A 291 15.07 5.00 22.77
C GLU A 291 14.09 4.41 21.75
N ILE A 292 13.78 3.12 21.86
CA ILE A 292 12.80 2.44 20.99
C ILE A 292 11.42 3.13 21.05
N LEU A 293 10.94 3.45 22.26
CA LEU A 293 9.65 4.10 22.45
C LEU A 293 9.65 5.52 21.86
N CYS A 294 10.68 6.32 22.14
CA CYS A 294 10.82 7.67 21.59
C CYS A 294 10.85 7.65 20.05
N CYS A 295 11.71 6.82 19.44
CA CYS A 295 11.79 6.70 17.99
C CYS A 295 10.46 6.22 17.36
N SER A 296 9.66 5.44 18.08
CA SER A 296 8.36 4.98 17.56
C SER A 296 7.27 6.04 17.68
N MET A 297 7.37 6.95 18.65
CA MET A 297 6.45 8.10 18.78
C MET A 297 6.69 9.14 17.68
N GLU A 298 7.90 9.21 17.12
CA GLU A 298 8.22 10.09 15.99
C GLU A 298 7.40 9.75 14.73
N GLU A 299 6.87 8.53 14.61
CA GLU A 299 5.98 8.11 13.52
C GLU A 299 4.65 8.87 13.52
N TYR A 300 4.25 9.47 14.66
CA TYR A 300 3.03 10.27 14.75
C TYR A 300 3.27 11.78 14.57
N GLN A 301 4.51 12.18 14.26
CA GLN A 301 4.88 13.58 14.02
C GLN A 301 4.72 13.97 12.55
N GLN A 302 4.67 15.28 12.29
CA GLN A 302 4.54 15.84 10.94
C GLN A 302 5.63 15.29 10.02
N SER A 303 5.27 14.99 8.76
CA SER A 303 6.21 14.56 7.75
C SER A 303 7.13 15.70 7.31
N GLN A 304 8.33 15.34 6.87
CA GLN A 304 9.24 16.25 6.17
C GLN A 304 8.91 16.36 4.68
N VAL A 305 8.03 15.50 4.16
CA VAL A 305 7.60 15.50 2.76
C VAL A 305 6.46 16.50 2.57
N GLU A 306 6.64 17.41 1.62
CA GLU A 306 5.65 18.43 1.27
C GLU A 306 4.80 17.99 0.08
N LEU A 307 3.84 17.09 0.32
CA LEU A 307 2.96 16.57 -0.75
C LEU A 307 2.15 17.67 -1.45
N GLN A 308 1.90 18.81 -0.79
CA GLN A 308 1.22 19.95 -1.38
C GLN A 308 1.96 20.47 -2.62
N ASP A 309 3.30 20.44 -2.62
CA ASP A 309 4.12 20.91 -3.73
C ASP A 309 4.06 19.96 -4.92
N PHE A 310 3.91 18.66 -4.65
CA PHE A 310 3.66 17.68 -5.71
C PHE A 310 2.32 17.94 -6.39
N PHE A 311 1.25 18.17 -5.62
CA PHE A 311 -0.07 18.43 -6.19
C PHE A 311 -0.20 19.80 -6.86
N GLN A 312 0.61 20.79 -6.48
CA GLN A 312 0.58 22.15 -7.05
C GLN A 312 1.55 22.33 -8.21
N TYR A 313 2.79 21.87 -8.07
CA TYR A 313 3.90 22.14 -8.98
C TYR A 313 4.45 20.87 -9.66
N GLY A 314 4.02 19.68 -9.24
CA GLY A 314 4.54 18.40 -9.75
C GLY A 314 5.89 17.99 -9.15
N THR A 315 6.39 18.73 -8.16
CA THR A 315 7.67 18.48 -7.51
C THR A 315 7.50 17.52 -6.34
N TYR A 316 8.18 16.37 -6.37
CA TYR A 316 8.19 15.42 -5.26
C TYR A 316 9.60 15.30 -4.69
N ALA A 317 9.79 15.77 -3.46
CA ALA A 317 11.05 15.66 -2.73
C ALA A 317 10.83 14.82 -1.47
N CYS A 318 11.49 13.66 -1.41
CA CYS A 318 11.49 12.79 -0.24
C CYS A 318 12.93 12.68 0.29
N PRO A 319 13.21 13.09 1.54
CA PRO A 319 14.56 12.99 2.12
C PRO A 319 15.14 11.59 2.07
N ALA A 320 14.31 10.56 2.30
CA ALA A 320 14.74 9.16 2.22
C ALA A 320 15.18 8.78 0.80
N ALA A 321 14.45 9.20 -0.24
CA ALA A 321 14.82 8.94 -1.63
C ALA A 321 16.07 9.71 -2.07
N LEU A 322 16.24 10.96 -1.59
CA LEU A 322 17.41 11.78 -1.87
C LEU A 322 18.68 11.16 -1.27
N ASN A 323 18.61 10.64 -0.04
CA ASN A 323 19.74 9.98 0.61
C ASN A 323 20.18 8.67 -0.08
N LEU A 324 19.35 8.13 -0.97
CA LEU A 324 19.62 6.88 -1.70
C LEU A 324 20.19 7.11 -3.10
N ASP A 325 20.38 8.37 -3.51
CA ASP A 325 20.88 8.79 -4.84
C ASP A 325 20.14 8.12 -6.00
N LEU A 326 18.83 7.94 -5.85
CA LEU A 326 18.00 7.34 -6.89
C LEU A 326 17.96 8.22 -8.14
N PRO A 327 18.02 7.64 -9.36
CA PRO A 327 17.84 8.42 -10.58
C PRO A 327 16.52 9.18 -10.54
N GLU A 328 16.54 10.46 -10.87
CA GLU A 328 15.39 11.38 -10.74
C GLU A 328 14.13 10.83 -11.41
N TRP A 329 14.28 10.24 -12.61
CA TRP A 329 13.17 9.66 -13.35
C TRP A 329 12.50 8.50 -12.60
N VAL A 330 13.24 7.71 -11.81
CA VAL A 330 12.71 6.61 -11.00
C VAL A 330 11.87 7.17 -9.86
N SER A 331 12.37 8.18 -9.15
CA SER A 331 11.65 8.85 -8.07
C SER A 331 10.34 9.46 -8.57
N VAL A 332 10.38 10.15 -9.72
CA VAL A 332 9.19 10.73 -10.36
C VAL A 332 8.21 9.65 -10.84
N ALA A 333 8.72 8.57 -11.45
CA ALA A 333 7.88 7.48 -11.95
C ALA A 333 7.24 6.66 -10.81
N LEU A 334 7.95 6.49 -9.69
CA LEU A 334 7.38 5.93 -8.46
C LEU A 334 6.26 6.83 -7.95
N ALA A 335 6.53 8.12 -7.74
CA ALA A 335 5.54 9.09 -7.23
C ALA A 335 4.27 9.18 -8.09
N LYS A 336 4.41 9.06 -9.42
CA LYS A 336 3.29 9.01 -10.38
C LYS A 336 2.61 7.65 -10.50
N GLY A 337 3.04 6.65 -9.72
CA GLY A 337 2.50 5.28 -9.75
C GLY A 337 2.82 4.49 -11.03
N GLN A 338 3.73 4.99 -11.87
CA GLN A 338 4.15 4.35 -13.13
C GLN A 338 5.10 3.17 -12.90
N LEU A 339 5.89 3.22 -11.81
CA LEU A 339 6.66 2.09 -11.31
C LEU A 339 5.96 1.47 -10.10
N SER A 340 6.14 0.15 -9.95
CA SER A 340 5.66 -0.57 -8.77
C SER A 340 6.57 -0.28 -7.57
N PRO A 341 6.01 -0.16 -6.34
CA PRO A 341 6.81 -0.10 -5.11
C PRO A 341 7.82 -1.24 -4.96
N PHE A 342 7.57 -2.39 -5.60
CA PHE A 342 8.54 -3.49 -5.75
C PHE A 342 9.92 -3.03 -6.23
N ILE A 343 9.99 -2.02 -7.11
CA ILE A 343 11.26 -1.48 -7.61
C ILE A 343 12.02 -0.78 -6.49
N SER A 344 11.34 -0.02 -5.64
CA SER A 344 11.93 0.62 -4.46
C SER A 344 12.43 -0.44 -3.47
N ASP A 345 11.60 -1.44 -3.15
CA ASP A 345 11.97 -2.52 -2.23
C ASP A 345 13.19 -3.30 -2.71
N ALA A 346 13.20 -3.70 -3.98
CA ALA A 346 14.31 -4.41 -4.56
C ALA A 346 15.59 -3.55 -4.54
N LEU A 347 15.49 -2.27 -4.88
CA LEU A 347 16.65 -1.38 -4.96
C LEU A 347 17.25 -1.07 -3.58
N VAL A 348 16.40 -0.76 -2.60
CA VAL A 348 16.83 -0.27 -1.28
C VAL A 348 17.11 -1.42 -0.32
N LEU A 349 16.20 -2.40 -0.24
CA LEU A 349 16.27 -3.48 0.73
C LEU A 349 16.97 -4.73 0.19
N ARG A 350 17.20 -4.80 -1.13
CA ARG A 350 17.62 -6.02 -1.85
C ARG A 350 16.73 -7.22 -1.49
N ARG A 351 15.47 -6.93 -1.18
CA ARG A 351 14.51 -7.90 -0.65
C ARG A 351 13.12 -7.57 -1.12
N THR A 352 12.39 -8.60 -1.53
CA THR A 352 11.01 -8.45 -2.01
C THR A 352 10.13 -9.54 -1.40
N ILE A 353 8.87 -9.21 -1.12
CA ILE A 353 7.87 -10.17 -0.68
C ILE A 353 6.92 -10.39 -1.85
N LEU A 354 6.93 -11.60 -2.41
CA LEU A 354 6.12 -11.90 -3.58
C LEU A 354 4.64 -11.97 -3.19
N HIS A 355 3.81 -11.28 -3.96
CA HIS A 355 2.38 -11.16 -3.71
C HIS A 355 1.70 -12.53 -3.67
N THR A 356 0.92 -12.80 -2.63
CA THR A 356 0.13 -14.03 -2.56
C THR A 356 -1.07 -13.95 -3.52
N GLN A 357 -1.34 -15.05 -4.23
CA GLN A 357 -2.47 -15.18 -5.15
C GLN A 357 -3.25 -16.45 -4.82
N VAL A 358 -4.51 -16.51 -5.27
CA VAL A 358 -5.31 -17.74 -5.19
C VAL A 358 -4.83 -18.69 -6.29
N GLU A 359 -4.13 -19.75 -5.88
CA GLU A 359 -3.51 -20.73 -6.78
C GLU A 359 -3.57 -22.15 -6.20
N ASN A 360 -3.23 -23.16 -7.00
CA ASN A 360 -3.11 -24.53 -6.51
C ASN A 360 -1.84 -24.69 -5.68
N MET A 361 -1.99 -24.75 -4.35
CA MET A 361 -0.85 -24.81 -3.43
C MET A 361 -0.08 -26.13 -3.44
N GLN A 362 -0.60 -27.16 -4.11
CA GLN A 362 0.12 -28.42 -4.36
C GLN A 362 1.12 -28.30 -5.52
N GLN A 363 0.99 -27.25 -6.33
CA GLN A 363 1.92 -26.94 -7.42
C GLN A 363 2.98 -25.94 -6.94
N PRO A 364 4.11 -25.84 -7.67
CA PRO A 364 5.08 -24.77 -7.45
C PRO A 364 4.42 -23.38 -7.55
N ASN A 365 5.00 -22.37 -6.88
CA ASN A 365 4.40 -21.04 -6.87
C ASN A 365 4.39 -20.41 -8.27
N ALA A 366 3.31 -19.68 -8.58
CA ALA A 366 3.11 -19.04 -9.89
C ALA A 366 4.21 -18.04 -10.24
N HIS A 367 4.91 -17.49 -9.25
CA HIS A 367 6.02 -16.55 -9.47
C HIS A 367 7.27 -17.21 -10.05
N ARG A 368 7.38 -18.54 -10.07
CA ARG A 368 8.52 -19.23 -10.70
C ARG A 368 8.64 -18.91 -12.18
N ILE A 369 7.52 -18.80 -12.89
CA ILE A 369 7.53 -18.52 -14.34
C ILE A 369 8.11 -17.15 -14.65
N SER A 370 7.99 -16.19 -13.73
CA SER A 370 8.51 -14.82 -13.88
C SER A 370 9.89 -14.62 -13.25
N LEU A 371 10.51 -15.67 -12.70
CA LEU A 371 11.85 -15.59 -12.11
C LEU A 371 12.89 -15.04 -13.09
N PRO A 372 13.02 -15.54 -14.35
CA PRO A 372 13.99 -15.00 -15.30
C PRO A 372 13.81 -13.50 -15.56
N ILE A 373 12.55 -13.03 -15.61
CA ILE A 373 12.23 -11.60 -15.78
C ILE A 373 12.69 -10.79 -14.57
N ARG A 374 12.44 -11.29 -13.34
CA ARG A 374 12.91 -10.62 -12.13
C ARG A 374 14.43 -10.58 -12.04
N GLN A 375 15.15 -11.61 -12.48
CA GLN A 375 16.61 -11.59 -12.49
C GLN A 375 17.18 -10.50 -13.41
N ILE A 376 16.51 -10.23 -14.55
CA ILE A 376 16.85 -9.10 -15.43
C ILE A 376 16.55 -7.77 -14.75
N ILE A 377 15.39 -7.64 -14.08
CA ILE A 377 15.05 -6.43 -13.31
C ILE A 377 16.10 -6.18 -12.22
N TYR A 378 16.49 -7.20 -11.47
CA TYR A 378 17.55 -7.11 -10.48
C TYR A 378 18.88 -6.70 -11.11
N GLY A 379 19.23 -7.24 -12.29
CA GLY A 379 20.41 -6.81 -13.06
C GLY A 379 20.39 -5.32 -13.42
N LEU A 380 19.23 -4.76 -13.78
CA LEU A 380 19.07 -3.32 -14.03
C LEU A 380 19.23 -2.49 -12.75
N LEU A 381 18.75 -3.01 -11.61
CA LEU A 381 18.79 -2.30 -10.33
C LEU A 381 20.18 -2.30 -9.68
N LEU A 382 21.06 -3.24 -10.02
CA LEU A 382 22.39 -3.37 -9.41
C LEU A 382 23.26 -2.11 -9.56
N ASN A 383 23.20 -1.43 -10.72
CA ASN A 383 24.05 -0.27 -10.99
C ASN A 383 23.37 1.07 -10.69
N ALA A 384 22.21 1.05 -10.04
CA ALA A 384 21.41 2.26 -9.80
C ALA A 384 21.86 3.08 -8.58
N SER A 385 22.69 2.52 -7.69
CA SER A 385 23.27 3.26 -6.56
C SER A 385 24.69 2.75 -6.23
N PRO A 386 25.75 3.51 -6.55
CA PRO A 386 27.14 3.16 -6.20
C PRO A 386 27.40 3.11 -4.70
N HIS A 387 26.59 3.82 -3.88
CA HIS A 387 26.82 3.96 -2.45
C HIS A 387 26.30 2.80 -1.60
N LEU A 388 25.35 2.00 -2.11
CA LEU A 388 24.82 0.83 -1.38
C LEU A 388 25.83 -0.31 -1.27
N GLU A 389 26.97 -0.24 -1.97
CA GLU A 389 28.11 -1.16 -1.79
C GLU A 389 28.84 -0.93 -0.46
N ASN A 390 28.70 0.25 0.18
CA ASN A 390 29.53 0.65 1.32
C ASN A 390 28.84 0.59 2.70
N THR A 391 27.52 0.38 2.79
CA THR A 391 26.81 0.56 4.07
C THR A 391 26.57 -0.72 4.89
N SER A 392 26.90 -1.91 4.39
CA SER A 392 26.95 -3.12 5.20
C SER A 392 27.57 -4.26 4.39
N TRP A 393 28.19 -5.21 5.08
CA TRP A 393 28.81 -6.46 4.61
C TRP A 393 30.31 -6.41 4.30
N ASN A 394 31.09 -6.87 5.29
CA ASN A 394 32.35 -7.58 5.06
C ASN A 394 32.07 -8.81 4.17
N ALA A 395 32.11 -8.67 2.85
CA ALA A 395 32.02 -9.80 1.93
C ALA A 395 33.08 -9.71 0.83
N LEU A 396 33.82 -10.80 0.70
CA LEU A 396 34.91 -11.09 -0.22
C LEU A 396 34.51 -10.78 -1.69
N PRO A 397 35.43 -10.28 -2.54
CA PRO A 397 35.14 -9.89 -3.91
C PRO A 397 35.04 -11.13 -4.82
N SER A 398 33.86 -11.75 -4.96
CA SER A 398 33.54 -12.70 -6.06
C SER A 398 32.14 -13.36 -6.02
N GLN A 399 31.21 -12.95 -5.15
CA GLN A 399 29.84 -13.51 -5.23
C GLN A 399 28.92 -12.64 -6.10
N PRO A 400 28.13 -13.22 -7.01
CA PRO A 400 27.09 -12.47 -7.72
C PRO A 400 26.14 -11.83 -6.72
N LEU A 401 25.89 -10.53 -6.89
CA LEU A 401 25.02 -9.76 -6.00
C LEU A 401 23.61 -10.38 -5.97
N ALA A 402 23.18 -10.74 -4.77
CA ALA A 402 22.03 -11.59 -4.56
C ALA A 402 20.88 -10.83 -3.86
N PHE A 403 19.65 -11.13 -4.29
CA PHE A 403 18.42 -10.58 -3.77
C PHE A 403 17.69 -11.63 -2.93
N SER A 404 17.02 -11.19 -1.87
CA SER A 404 16.21 -12.07 -1.02
C SER A 404 14.73 -12.01 -1.40
N GLU A 405 14.16 -13.10 -1.89
CA GLU A 405 12.72 -13.19 -2.17
C GLU A 405 12.01 -13.96 -1.04
N VAL A 406 11.00 -13.36 -0.42
CA VAL A 406 10.04 -14.09 0.42
C VAL A 406 8.95 -14.62 -0.50
N GLU A 407 8.94 -15.93 -0.70
CA GLU A 407 8.05 -16.63 -1.62
C GLU A 407 7.16 -17.65 -0.88
N ARG A 408 6.09 -18.08 -1.56
CA ARG A 408 5.26 -19.18 -1.07
C ARG A 408 5.99 -20.51 -1.25
N ILE A 409 6.00 -21.31 -0.18
CA ILE A 409 6.26 -22.75 -0.22
C ILE A 409 5.08 -23.48 0.40
N ASN A 410 4.35 -24.27 -0.40
CA ASN A 410 3.12 -24.94 0.04
C ASN A 410 2.16 -23.93 0.70
N LYS A 411 1.87 -24.09 2.00
CA LYS A 411 1.01 -23.22 2.81
C LYS A 411 1.79 -22.29 3.77
N ASN A 412 3.08 -22.08 3.52
CA ASN A 412 3.95 -21.24 4.34
C ASN A 412 4.84 -20.37 3.45
N ILE A 413 5.71 -19.58 4.07
CA ILE A 413 6.71 -18.76 3.40
C ILE A 413 8.09 -19.38 3.48
N LYS A 414 8.92 -19.10 2.48
CA LYS A 414 10.36 -19.35 2.47
C LYS A 414 11.06 -18.07 2.00
N THR A 415 12.24 -17.80 2.55
CA THR A 415 13.16 -16.82 1.96
C THR A 415 14.16 -17.55 1.09
N SER A 416 14.24 -17.18 -0.18
CA SER A 416 15.14 -17.75 -1.17
C SER A 416 16.05 -16.66 -1.72
N THR A 417 17.27 -17.04 -2.07
CA THR A 417 18.24 -16.14 -2.69
C THR A 417 18.15 -16.22 -4.20
N VAL A 418 18.08 -15.07 -4.87
CA VAL A 418 17.99 -14.94 -6.32
C VAL A 418 19.15 -14.09 -6.82
N ASN A 419 19.92 -14.63 -7.76
CA ASN A 419 21.03 -13.90 -8.36
C ASN A 419 20.51 -13.01 -9.49
N ALA A 420 20.98 -11.77 -9.52
CA ALA A 420 20.80 -10.89 -10.66
C ALA A 420 21.52 -11.43 -11.90
N VAL A 421 20.98 -11.14 -13.08
CA VAL A 421 21.66 -11.42 -14.35
C VAL A 421 22.62 -10.27 -14.65
N GLU A 422 23.85 -10.60 -15.03
CA GLU A 422 24.78 -9.63 -15.59
C GLU A 422 24.27 -9.16 -16.95
N LEU A 423 23.96 -7.87 -17.05
CA LEU A 423 23.54 -7.25 -18.29
C LEU A 423 24.75 -6.69 -19.04
N PRO A 424 24.70 -6.65 -20.39
CA PRO A 424 25.73 -5.96 -21.17
C PRO A 424 25.89 -4.51 -20.67
N LYS A 425 27.12 -3.99 -20.66
CA LYS A 425 27.45 -2.65 -20.14
C LYS A 425 26.59 -1.52 -20.76
N ASP A 426 26.14 -1.71 -22.00
CA ASP A 426 25.29 -0.76 -22.72
C ASP A 426 23.82 -0.71 -22.22
N HIS A 427 23.41 -1.69 -21.40
CA HIS A 427 22.04 -1.86 -20.90
C HIS A 427 21.98 -1.90 -19.37
N SER A 428 23.11 -1.78 -18.68
CA SER A 428 23.23 -2.14 -17.27
C SER A 428 22.91 -1.00 -16.30
N ASP A 429 22.78 0.25 -16.78
CA ASP A 429 22.62 1.43 -15.93
C ASP A 429 21.17 1.95 -15.95
N LEU A 430 20.48 1.82 -14.81
CA LEU A 430 19.10 2.28 -14.63
C LEU A 430 18.96 3.79 -14.89
N SER A 431 19.99 4.58 -14.57
CA SER A 431 19.95 6.03 -14.78
C SER A 431 19.86 6.41 -16.26
N LYS A 432 20.49 5.60 -17.13
CA LYS A 432 20.55 5.80 -18.58
C LYS A 432 19.46 5.07 -19.36
N LEU A 433 18.61 4.29 -18.68
CA LEU A 433 17.59 3.48 -19.33
C LEU A 433 16.61 4.35 -20.15
N THR A 434 16.30 5.55 -19.68
CA THR A 434 15.44 6.53 -20.37
C THR A 434 16.12 7.20 -21.56
N GLU A 435 17.46 7.29 -21.54
CA GLU A 435 18.29 7.86 -22.60
C GLU A 435 18.49 6.89 -23.77
N LEU A 436 18.30 5.58 -23.55
CA LEU A 436 18.40 4.58 -24.60
C LEU A 436 17.35 4.79 -25.69
N SER A 437 17.78 4.58 -26.95
CA SER A 437 16.88 4.60 -28.09
C SER A 437 15.73 3.59 -27.92
N LEU A 438 14.57 3.89 -28.51
CA LEU A 438 13.41 3.01 -28.44
C LEU A 438 13.74 1.60 -28.95
N ALA A 439 14.55 1.48 -30.01
CA ALA A 439 15.00 0.20 -30.55
C ALA A 439 15.81 -0.62 -29.53
N LYS A 440 16.75 0.01 -28.80
CA LYS A 440 17.53 -0.67 -27.76
C LYS A 440 16.66 -1.14 -26.60
N ARG A 441 15.69 -0.31 -26.17
CA ARG A 441 14.72 -0.68 -25.13
C ARG A 441 13.81 -1.82 -25.56
N GLN A 442 13.38 -1.83 -26.83
CA GLN A 442 12.60 -2.93 -27.41
C GLN A 442 13.41 -4.23 -27.46
N ILE A 443 14.68 -4.18 -27.88
CA ILE A 443 15.56 -5.35 -27.87
C ILE A 443 15.66 -5.93 -26.46
N LEU A 444 15.95 -5.10 -25.45
CA LEU A 444 16.02 -5.53 -24.06
C LEU A 444 14.73 -6.24 -23.60
N LEU A 445 13.56 -5.67 -23.91
CA LEU A 445 12.26 -6.28 -23.58
C LEU A 445 12.06 -7.62 -24.29
N LEU A 446 12.37 -7.70 -25.58
CA LEU A 446 12.18 -8.90 -26.40
C LEU A 446 13.15 -10.02 -26.03
N GLU A 447 14.40 -9.69 -25.73
CA GLU A 447 15.39 -10.64 -25.19
C GLU A 447 14.96 -11.17 -23.83
N THR A 448 14.46 -10.30 -22.95
CA THR A 448 13.91 -10.69 -21.65
C THR A 448 12.74 -11.68 -21.80
N LEU A 449 11.86 -11.43 -22.76
CA LEU A 449 10.73 -12.32 -23.08
C LEU A 449 11.10 -13.49 -24.00
N LYS A 450 12.34 -13.58 -24.48
CA LYS A 450 12.82 -14.58 -25.44
C LYS A 450 11.94 -14.68 -26.70
N VAL A 451 11.51 -13.53 -27.22
CA VAL A 451 10.68 -13.43 -28.43
C VAL A 451 11.47 -12.73 -29.54
N LYS A 452 11.50 -13.33 -30.73
CA LYS A 452 12.13 -12.71 -31.90
C LYS A 452 11.25 -11.61 -32.47
N GLN A 453 11.86 -10.49 -32.85
CA GLN A 453 11.15 -9.36 -33.46
C GLN A 453 10.37 -9.75 -34.73
N THR A 454 10.91 -10.68 -35.53
CA THR A 454 10.26 -11.17 -36.76
C THR A 454 8.90 -11.83 -36.52
N ILE A 455 8.65 -12.37 -35.33
CA ILE A 455 7.35 -12.96 -34.96
C ILE A 455 6.29 -11.86 -34.77
N LEU A 456 6.72 -10.65 -34.39
CA LEU A 456 5.83 -9.54 -34.03
C LEU A 456 5.60 -8.55 -35.17
N GLU A 457 6.37 -8.62 -36.26
CA GLU A 457 6.19 -7.80 -37.45
C GLU A 457 4.75 -7.80 -38.00
N PRO A 458 4.06 -8.96 -38.15
CA PRO A 458 2.68 -8.97 -38.65
C PRO A 458 1.64 -8.61 -37.57
N ILE A 459 2.03 -8.41 -36.32
CA ILE A 459 1.11 -8.20 -35.20
C ILE A 459 0.84 -6.71 -34.98
N PRO A 460 -0.43 -6.28 -34.82
CA PRO A 460 -0.76 -4.90 -34.49
C PRO A 460 -0.04 -4.40 -33.24
N SER A 461 0.39 -3.14 -33.22
CA SER A 461 1.21 -2.56 -32.14
C SER A 461 0.60 -2.74 -30.74
N SER A 462 -0.73 -2.63 -30.61
CA SER A 462 -1.45 -2.83 -29.35
C SER A 462 -1.40 -4.27 -28.82
N LEU A 463 -1.21 -5.26 -29.71
CA LEU A 463 -1.17 -6.69 -29.38
C LEU A 463 0.25 -7.24 -29.25
N LYS A 464 1.28 -6.48 -29.65
CA LYS A 464 2.67 -6.97 -29.62
C LYS A 464 3.08 -7.47 -28.23
N LEU A 465 2.89 -6.66 -27.18
CA LEU A 465 3.25 -7.05 -25.82
C LEU A 465 2.42 -8.25 -25.29
N PRO A 466 1.07 -8.24 -25.36
CA PRO A 466 0.27 -9.40 -24.97
C PRO A 466 0.67 -10.70 -25.68
N ILE A 467 0.96 -10.63 -26.98
CA ILE A 467 1.43 -11.78 -27.77
C ILE A 467 2.84 -12.19 -27.34
N SER A 468 3.77 -11.26 -27.10
CA SER A 468 5.10 -11.58 -26.58
C SER A 468 5.04 -12.29 -25.22
N VAL A 469 4.19 -11.83 -24.31
CA VAL A 469 3.98 -12.46 -23.00
C VAL A 469 3.38 -13.86 -23.16
N SER A 470 2.43 -14.03 -24.08
CA SER A 470 1.85 -15.35 -24.37
C SER A 470 2.88 -16.33 -24.93
N CYS A 471 3.75 -15.87 -25.86
CA CYS A 471 4.87 -16.64 -26.35
C CYS A 471 5.83 -17.04 -25.22
N TYR A 472 6.16 -16.09 -24.34
CA TYR A 472 7.01 -16.35 -23.18
C TYR A 472 6.41 -17.43 -22.28
N TRP A 473 5.13 -17.34 -21.94
CA TRP A 473 4.45 -18.34 -21.12
C TRP A 473 4.50 -19.72 -21.78
N LEU A 474 4.18 -19.83 -23.08
CA LEU A 474 4.20 -21.11 -23.81
C LEU A 474 5.59 -21.78 -23.83
N GLN A 475 6.67 -21.00 -23.75
CA GLN A 475 8.04 -21.53 -23.68
C GLN A 475 8.46 -21.98 -22.27
N HIS A 476 7.78 -21.50 -21.22
CA HIS A 476 8.17 -21.70 -19.82
C HIS A 476 7.07 -22.39 -18.98
N THR A 477 6.00 -22.88 -19.58
CA THR A 477 4.95 -23.62 -18.85
C THR A 477 5.47 -24.98 -18.39
N GLU A 478 5.31 -25.29 -17.10
CA GLU A 478 5.62 -26.62 -16.55
C GLU A 478 4.64 -27.71 -17.06
N GLY A 479 3.42 -27.32 -17.42
CA GLY A 479 2.39 -28.20 -17.98
C GLY A 479 2.19 -28.04 -19.49
N LYS A 480 1.57 -29.02 -20.15
CA LYS A 480 1.20 -28.91 -21.57
C LYS A 480 0.09 -27.87 -21.76
N ALA A 481 0.44 -26.73 -22.38
CA ALA A 481 -0.56 -25.78 -22.85
C ALA A 481 -1.48 -26.45 -23.89
N LYS A 482 -2.78 -26.19 -23.77
CA LYS A 482 -3.81 -26.72 -24.66
C LYS A 482 -4.37 -25.58 -25.52
N LEU A 483 -4.99 -25.94 -26.65
CA LEU A 483 -5.59 -24.96 -27.56
C LEU A 483 -6.56 -24.00 -26.86
N HIS A 484 -7.36 -24.51 -25.91
CA HIS A 484 -8.31 -23.68 -25.18
C HIS A 484 -7.64 -22.61 -24.30
N HIS A 485 -6.42 -22.82 -23.79
CA HIS A 485 -5.71 -21.77 -23.06
C HIS A 485 -5.38 -20.60 -23.99
N LEU A 486 -4.89 -20.90 -25.21
CA LEU A 486 -4.59 -19.88 -26.20
C LEU A 486 -5.86 -19.19 -26.69
N GLN A 487 -6.94 -19.94 -26.94
CA GLN A 487 -8.23 -19.38 -27.32
C GLN A 487 -8.78 -18.45 -26.23
N ALA A 488 -8.67 -18.82 -24.94
CA ALA A 488 -9.10 -17.98 -23.83
C ALA A 488 -8.29 -16.68 -23.74
N LEU A 489 -6.96 -16.74 -23.90
CA LEU A 489 -6.11 -15.55 -23.94
C LEU A 489 -6.48 -14.62 -25.11
N LEU A 490 -6.66 -15.18 -26.31
CA LEU A 490 -7.03 -14.40 -27.50
C LEU A 490 -8.42 -13.78 -27.35
N LEU A 491 -9.39 -14.52 -26.82
CA LEU A 491 -10.72 -13.98 -26.50
C LEU A 491 -10.58 -12.83 -25.51
N GLY A 492 -9.82 -12.97 -24.43
CA GLY A 492 -9.58 -11.89 -23.46
C GLY A 492 -8.97 -10.64 -24.11
N MET A 493 -8.00 -10.81 -25.01
CA MET A 493 -7.36 -9.70 -25.73
C MET A 493 -8.30 -8.98 -26.71
N LEU A 494 -9.29 -9.68 -27.27
CA LEU A 494 -10.20 -9.14 -28.29
C LEU A 494 -11.50 -8.61 -27.69
N MET A 495 -12.02 -9.22 -26.63
CA MET A 495 -13.33 -8.90 -26.06
C MET A 495 -13.39 -7.49 -25.47
N GLY A 496 -12.37 -7.07 -24.73
CA GLY A 496 -12.30 -5.72 -24.15
C GLY A 496 -12.37 -4.63 -25.21
N PRO A 497 -11.46 -4.61 -26.21
CA PRO A 497 -11.52 -3.67 -27.33
C PRO A 497 -12.83 -3.72 -28.11
N LEU A 498 -13.36 -4.92 -28.35
CA LEU A 498 -14.64 -5.09 -29.05
C LEU A 498 -15.79 -4.44 -28.27
N HIS A 499 -15.84 -4.63 -26.95
CA HIS A 499 -16.86 -4.03 -26.10
C HIS A 499 -16.76 -2.50 -26.08
N ALA A 500 -15.53 -1.97 -26.03
CA ALA A 500 -15.28 -0.53 -26.11
C ALA A 500 -15.72 0.06 -27.46
N ILE A 501 -15.45 -0.62 -28.57
CA ILE A 501 -15.89 -0.19 -29.92
C ILE A 501 -17.42 -0.14 -30.00
N ILE A 502 -18.11 -1.15 -29.45
CA ILE A 502 -19.57 -1.25 -29.49
C ILE A 502 -20.22 -0.16 -28.62
N ASN A 503 -19.69 0.08 -27.42
CA ASN A 503 -20.32 0.97 -26.42
C ASN A 503 -19.80 2.41 -26.44
N SER A 504 -18.77 2.72 -27.23
CA SER A 504 -18.20 4.08 -27.34
C SER A 504 -17.84 4.42 -28.79
N PRO A 505 -18.83 4.52 -29.70
CA PRO A 505 -18.61 4.66 -31.15
C PRO A 505 -18.14 6.07 -31.59
N GLY A 506 -17.29 6.73 -30.80
CA GLY A 506 -16.76 8.07 -31.11
C GLY A 506 -15.42 8.43 -30.45
N ILE A 507 -14.82 7.53 -29.65
CA ILE A 507 -13.52 7.75 -28.99
C ILE A 507 -12.66 6.49 -29.20
N VAL A 508 -12.35 6.16 -30.44
CA VAL A 508 -11.40 5.07 -30.75
C VAL A 508 -10.14 5.70 -31.29
N ASP A 509 -9.25 6.10 -30.39
CA ASP A 509 -7.84 6.21 -30.72
C ASP A 509 -7.26 4.78 -30.60
N PRO A 510 -6.65 4.20 -31.65
CA PRO A 510 -6.19 2.81 -31.63
C PRO A 510 -4.93 2.58 -30.79
N ALA A 511 -4.40 3.61 -30.13
CA ALA A 511 -3.30 3.49 -29.19
C ALA A 511 -3.85 3.26 -27.77
N PRO A 512 -3.29 2.32 -26.97
CA PRO A 512 -3.45 2.44 -25.53
C PRO A 512 -2.95 3.82 -25.17
N ARG A 513 -3.79 4.65 -24.54
CA ARG A 513 -3.34 5.92 -23.95
C ARG A 513 -2.22 5.55 -22.99
N GLN A 514 -0.96 5.63 -23.45
CA GLN A 514 0.15 5.89 -22.56
C GLN A 514 -0.32 7.08 -21.74
N ALA A 515 -0.24 6.97 -20.42
CA ALA A 515 -0.49 8.09 -19.52
C ALA A 515 0.27 9.28 -20.09
N GLN A 516 -0.45 10.17 -20.79
CA GLN A 516 0.11 11.41 -21.25
C GLN A 516 0.37 12.15 -19.95
N CYS A 517 1.64 12.15 -19.56
CA CYS A 517 2.15 13.04 -18.55
C CYS A 517 1.52 14.41 -18.82
N LEU A 518 0.85 14.95 -17.79
CA LEU A 518 0.63 16.38 -17.70
C LEU A 518 1.93 17.05 -18.14
N ALA A 519 1.88 17.72 -19.29
CA ALA A 519 2.95 18.59 -19.69
C ALA A 519 3.15 19.59 -18.55
N ALA A 520 4.40 19.77 -18.11
CA ALA A 520 4.75 20.88 -17.25
C ALA A 520 4.23 22.16 -17.92
N ARG A 521 3.40 22.90 -17.20
CA ARG A 521 3.19 24.32 -17.48
C ARG A 521 4.05 25.11 -16.54
#